data_AF-A0A359FUZ0-F1
#
_entry.id   AF-A0A359FUZ0-F1
#
_cell.length_a   1.000
_cell.length_b   1.000
_cell.length_c   1.000
_cell.angle_alpha   90.00
_cell.angle_beta   90.00
_cell.angle_gamma   90.00
#
_symmetry.space_group_name_H-M   'P 1'
#
loop_
_entity.id
_entity.type
_entity.pdbx_description
1 polymer ?
#
loop_
_entity_poly.entity_id
_entity_poly.type
_entity_poly.pdbx_seq_one_letter_code
_entity_poly.pdbx_strand_id
1 'polypeptide(L)'
;MFEFETTKLENLKDSLFVFFVNENNSELKSSQKEIVDYDGIIRRLSMGYVELTFIKDTCEIFQSVTKEISKSVDLYKNYLSKEWYNKDIEDLDMTRLQNLDSIINPRLLIISLEQEYFLPPTPPPNFIEFEIN
;
A
#
# COMPACT_ATOMS: atom_id res chain seq x y z
N MET A 1 14.39 -5.54 10.85
CA MET A 1 14.90 -5.92 9.51
C MET A 1 14.64 -7.41 9.38
N PHE A 2 13.71 -7.81 8.51
CA PHE A 2 13.48 -9.23 8.22
C PHE A 2 14.47 -9.65 7.15
N GLU A 3 15.40 -10.52 7.51
CA GLU A 3 16.26 -11.20 6.57
C GLU A 3 15.69 -12.61 6.34
N PHE A 4 15.13 -12.81 5.14
CA PHE A 4 14.84 -14.10 4.47
C PHE A 4 13.80 -15.06 5.08
N GLU A 5 12.56 -14.63 5.33
CA GLU A 5 11.43 -15.57 5.32
C GLU A 5 10.90 -15.75 3.88
N THR A 6 11.03 -16.97 3.36
CA THR A 6 10.43 -17.32 2.06
C THR A 6 8.96 -17.69 2.28
N THR A 7 8.04 -16.82 1.88
CA THR A 7 6.61 -17.11 1.91
C THR A 7 6.07 -17.45 0.53
N LYS A 8 5.03 -18.29 0.47
CA LYS A 8 4.28 -18.50 -0.77
C LYS A 8 3.38 -17.29 -1.01
N LEU A 9 3.21 -16.92 -2.28
CA LEU A 9 2.36 -15.78 -2.67
C LEU A 9 0.93 -15.88 -2.10
N GLU A 10 0.35 -17.07 -2.07
CA GLU A 10 -0.99 -17.33 -1.52
C GLU A 10 -1.14 -17.00 -0.03
N ASN A 11 -0.04 -17.00 0.72
CA ASN A 11 -0.01 -16.69 2.15
C ASN A 11 0.36 -15.23 2.44
N LEU A 12 0.85 -14.49 1.43
CA LEU A 12 1.37 -13.13 1.60
C LEU A 12 0.32 -12.19 2.23
N LYS A 13 -0.93 -12.28 1.77
CA LYS A 13 -2.04 -11.48 2.28
C LYS A 13 -2.27 -11.68 3.78
N ASP A 14 -2.33 -12.94 4.23
CA ASP A 14 -2.59 -13.25 5.64
C ASP A 14 -1.38 -12.91 6.53
N SER A 15 -0.15 -13.18 6.04
CA SER A 15 1.08 -12.81 6.74
C SER A 15 1.21 -11.30 6.94
N LEU A 16 0.93 -10.50 5.91
CA LEU A 16 0.96 -9.04 6.00
C LEU A 16 -0.12 -8.49 6.93
N PHE A 17 -1.33 -9.06 6.89
CA PHE A 17 -2.40 -8.66 7.79
C PHE A 17 -2.01 -8.91 9.25
N VAL A 18 -1.46 -10.09 9.55
CA VAL A 18 -0.92 -10.41 10.88
C VAL A 18 0.16 -9.40 11.27
N PHE A 19 1.11 -9.11 10.40
CA PHE A 19 2.17 -8.13 10.66
C PHE A 19 1.63 -6.73 11.04
N PHE A 20 0.54 -6.28 10.42
CA PHE A 20 -0.09 -4.99 10.74
C PHE A 20 -0.85 -5.02 12.07
N VAL A 21 -1.55 -6.11 12.39
CA VAL A 21 -2.46 -6.18 13.55
C VAL A 21 -1.78 -6.63 14.84
N ASN A 22 -0.78 -7.49 14.78
CA ASN A 22 -0.33 -8.24 15.95
C ASN A 22 0.56 -7.39 16.88
N GLU A 23 0.00 -6.90 18.01
CA GLU A 23 0.77 -6.13 19.01
C GLU A 23 1.62 -7.03 19.93
N ASN A 24 1.21 -8.29 20.12
CA ASN A 24 1.68 -9.17 21.20
C ASN A 24 2.70 -10.23 20.78
N ASN A 25 2.92 -10.44 19.47
CA ASN A 25 3.94 -11.36 18.99
C ASN A 25 5.28 -10.60 18.82
N SER A 26 6.31 -11.01 19.55
CA SER A 26 7.62 -10.35 19.55
C SER A 26 8.39 -10.48 18.24
N GLU A 27 8.07 -11.50 17.43
CA GLU A 27 8.85 -11.86 16.24
C GLU A 27 8.30 -11.22 14.95
N LEU A 28 6.99 -10.97 14.87
CA LEU A 28 6.30 -10.58 13.63
C LEU A 28 5.39 -9.35 13.84
N LYS A 29 5.93 -8.26 14.39
CA LYS A 29 5.17 -7.01 14.56
C LYS A 29 5.82 -5.81 13.92
N SER A 30 4.99 -4.95 13.34
CA SER A 30 5.41 -3.58 13.05
C SER A 30 5.46 -2.76 14.33
N SER A 31 6.34 -1.74 14.38
CA SER A 31 6.24 -0.69 15.40
C SER A 31 4.85 -0.06 15.36
N GLN A 32 4.30 0.32 16.52
CA GLN A 32 3.01 0.99 16.64
C GLN A 32 3.23 2.46 16.99
N LYS A 33 2.34 3.33 16.50
CA LYS A 33 2.34 4.77 16.79
C LYS A 33 0.97 5.21 17.28
N GLU A 34 0.95 6.08 18.28
CA GLU A 34 -0.26 6.76 18.70
C GLU A 34 -0.57 7.93 17.77
N ILE A 35 -1.80 8.00 17.30
CA ILE A 35 -2.33 9.09 16.47
C ILE A 35 -3.63 9.60 17.08
N VAL A 36 -4.02 10.81 16.71
CA VAL A 36 -5.35 11.34 17.04
C VAL A 36 -6.24 11.11 15.83
N ASP A 37 -7.36 10.41 16.00
CA ASP A 37 -8.34 10.20 14.94
C ASP A 37 -9.20 11.45 14.68
N TYR A 38 -10.09 11.37 13.69
CA TYR A 38 -11.01 12.46 13.36
C TYR A 38 -11.90 12.89 14.54
N ASP A 39 -12.28 11.96 15.41
CA ASP A 39 -13.14 12.21 16.59
C ASP A 39 -12.33 12.75 17.79
N GLY A 40 -11.03 12.98 17.63
CA GLY A 40 -10.13 13.48 18.68
C GLY A 40 -9.66 12.39 19.65
N ILE A 41 -9.90 11.11 19.34
CA ILE A 41 -9.56 9.98 20.20
C ILE A 41 -8.15 9.50 19.86
N ILE A 42 -7.36 9.19 20.89
CA ILE A 42 -6.03 8.60 20.71
C ILE A 42 -6.19 7.14 20.29
N ARG A 43 -5.65 6.79 19.13
CA ARG A 43 -5.67 5.45 18.53
C ARG A 43 -4.25 4.94 18.31
N ARG A 44 -4.10 3.62 18.30
CA ARG A 44 -2.85 2.96 17.92
C ARG A 44 -2.91 2.51 16.48
N LEU A 45 -1.79 2.68 15.79
CA LEU A 45 -1.66 2.38 14.38
C LEU A 45 -0.31 1.74 14.10
N SER A 46 -0.31 0.66 13.32
CA SER A 46 0.90 0.07 12.76
C SER A 46 1.71 1.09 11.96
N MET A 47 3.02 1.11 12.09
CA MET A 47 3.95 1.83 11.20
C MET A 47 4.48 0.95 10.07
N GLY A 48 3.98 -0.28 9.97
CA GLY A 48 4.37 -1.23 8.93
C GLY A 48 4.01 -0.73 7.54
N TYR A 49 4.92 -0.92 6.60
CA TYR A 49 4.74 -0.62 5.20
C TYR A 49 5.46 -1.69 4.36
N VAL A 50 5.07 -1.80 3.10
CA VAL A 50 5.64 -2.76 2.15
C VAL A 50 6.41 -1.99 1.10
N GLU A 51 7.70 -2.30 0.97
CA GLU A 51 8.54 -1.84 -0.13
C GLU A 51 8.57 -2.93 -1.21
N LEU A 52 8.24 -2.55 -2.45
CA LEU A 52 8.36 -3.43 -3.60
C LEU A 52 9.44 -2.91 -4.55
N THR A 53 10.40 -3.78 -4.86
CA THR A 53 11.43 -3.57 -5.89
C THR A 53 11.08 -4.40 -7.11
N PHE A 54 10.96 -3.73 -8.26
CA PHE A 54 10.66 -4.39 -9.53
C PHE A 54 11.95 -4.98 -10.15
N ILE A 55 11.87 -6.24 -10.60
CA ILE A 55 12.94 -6.91 -11.36
C ILE A 55 12.42 -7.18 -12.77
N LYS A 56 13.22 -6.87 -13.80
CA LYS A 56 12.88 -7.10 -15.21
C LYS A 56 12.44 -8.57 -15.43
N ASP A 57 11.48 -8.77 -16.35
CA ASP A 57 10.88 -10.07 -16.70
C ASP A 57 9.94 -10.71 -15.65
N THR A 58 9.56 -9.97 -14.60
CA THR A 58 8.63 -10.47 -13.55
C THR A 58 7.26 -9.77 -13.52
N CYS A 59 6.83 -9.15 -14.63
CA CYS A 59 5.63 -8.30 -14.67
C CYS A 59 4.35 -8.99 -14.15
N GLU A 60 4.08 -10.24 -14.57
CA GLU A 60 2.90 -11.00 -14.11
C GLU A 60 2.98 -11.33 -12.60
N ILE A 61 4.19 -11.61 -12.11
CA ILE A 61 4.44 -11.86 -10.68
C ILE A 61 4.25 -10.56 -9.89
N PHE A 62 4.75 -9.44 -10.41
CA PHE A 62 4.61 -8.13 -9.79
C PHE A 62 3.14 -7.72 -9.62
N GLN A 63 2.32 -7.91 -10.66
CA GLN A 63 0.88 -7.65 -10.58
C GLN A 63 0.21 -8.53 -9.51
N SER A 64 0.56 -9.81 -9.46
CA SER A 64 0.00 -10.76 -8.51
C SER A 64 0.41 -10.43 -7.07
N VAL A 65 1.68 -10.09 -6.85
CA VAL A 65 2.21 -9.63 -5.55
C VAL A 65 1.51 -8.35 -5.09
N THR A 66 1.43 -7.36 -5.98
CA THR A 66 0.74 -6.08 -5.68
C THR A 66 -0.71 -6.32 -5.29
N LYS A 67 -1.41 -7.20 -5.99
CA LYS A 67 -2.80 -7.56 -5.69
C LYS A 67 -2.96 -8.19 -4.30
N GLU A 68 -2.08 -9.11 -3.90
CA GLU A 68 -2.13 -9.71 -2.56
C GLU A 68 -1.80 -8.68 -1.45
N ILE A 69 -0.89 -7.75 -1.71
CA ILE A 69 -0.60 -6.66 -0.78
C ILE A 69 -1.80 -5.73 -0.64
N SER A 70 -2.42 -5.30 -1.74
CA SER A 70 -3.63 -4.46 -1.70
C SER A 70 -4.73 -5.10 -0.87
N LYS A 71 -4.99 -6.41 -1.06
CA LYS A 71 -5.97 -7.14 -0.25
C LYS A 71 -5.64 -7.11 1.24
N SER A 72 -4.37 -7.24 1.62
CA SER A 72 -3.95 -7.14 3.02
C SER A 72 -4.15 -5.74 3.59
N VAL A 73 -3.87 -4.70 2.80
CA VAL A 73 -4.08 -3.29 3.20
C VAL A 73 -5.57 -3.02 3.41
N ASP A 74 -6.43 -3.52 2.53
CA ASP A 74 -7.89 -3.43 2.66
C ASP A 74 -8.40 -4.17 3.90
N LEU A 75 -7.90 -5.38 4.17
CA LEU A 75 -8.22 -6.13 5.39
C LEU A 75 -7.84 -5.36 6.65
N TYR A 76 -6.67 -4.72 6.66
CA TYR A 76 -6.24 -3.89 7.77
C TYR A 76 -7.10 -2.63 7.92
N LYS A 77 -7.50 -1.97 6.82
CA LYS A 77 -8.45 -0.85 6.84
C LYS A 77 -9.79 -1.26 7.45
N ASN A 78 -10.32 -2.41 7.05
CA ASN A 78 -11.56 -2.97 7.59
C ASN A 78 -11.44 -3.30 9.08
N TYR A 79 -10.30 -3.84 9.51
CA TYR A 79 -10.00 -4.07 10.92
C TYR A 79 -10.05 -2.75 11.71
N LEU A 80 -9.37 -1.70 11.25
CA LEU A 80 -9.38 -0.40 11.94
C LEU A 80 -10.75 0.24 11.96
N SER A 81 -11.56 0.10 10.90
CA SER A 81 -12.95 0.57 10.91
C SER A 81 -13.74 -0.04 12.07
N LYS A 82 -13.59 -1.35 12.28
CA LYS A 82 -14.25 -2.07 13.36
C LYS A 82 -13.70 -1.67 14.73
N GLU A 83 -12.38 -1.65 14.88
CA GLU A 83 -11.75 -1.33 16.16
C GLU A 83 -11.97 0.12 16.60
N TRP A 84 -11.93 1.07 15.66
CA TRP A 84 -12.01 2.50 16.01
C TRP A 84 -13.44 2.99 16.08
N TYR A 85 -14.30 2.53 15.19
CA TYR A 85 -15.65 3.09 15.02
C TYR A 85 -16.77 2.08 15.29
N ASN A 86 -16.45 0.82 15.58
CA ASN A 86 -17.41 -0.27 15.75
C ASN A 86 -18.40 -0.39 14.58
N LYS A 87 -17.88 -0.24 13.35
CA LYS A 87 -18.65 -0.25 12.11
C LYS A 87 -17.91 -1.00 11.00
N ASP A 88 -18.69 -1.59 10.09
CA ASP A 88 -18.17 -2.02 8.80
C ASP A 88 -17.81 -0.80 7.94
N ILE A 89 -16.86 -0.97 7.02
CA ILE A 89 -16.29 0.14 6.23
C ILE A 89 -17.34 0.84 5.36
N GLU A 90 -18.35 0.09 4.90
CA GLU A 90 -19.46 0.57 4.09
C GLU A 90 -20.46 1.43 4.88
N ASP A 91 -20.45 1.34 6.21
CA ASP A 91 -21.30 2.11 7.12
C ASP A 91 -20.60 3.33 7.73
N LEU A 92 -19.34 3.57 7.36
CA LEU A 92 -18.62 4.78 7.76
C LEU A 92 -19.14 5.98 6.98
N ASP A 93 -19.25 7.12 7.68
CA ASP A 93 -19.42 8.38 6.99
C ASP A 93 -18.17 8.72 6.16
N MET A 94 -18.37 9.58 5.16
CA MET A 94 -17.33 9.98 4.21
C MET A 94 -16.10 10.57 4.93
N THR A 95 -16.27 11.26 6.05
CA THR A 95 -15.16 11.94 6.73
C THR A 95 -14.26 10.95 7.47
N ARG A 96 -14.85 9.98 8.20
CA ARG A 96 -14.10 8.89 8.84
C ARG A 96 -13.44 7.98 7.81
N LEU A 97 -14.12 7.71 6.70
CA LEU A 97 -13.55 6.95 5.59
C LEU A 97 -12.32 7.65 5.01
N GLN A 98 -12.41 8.94 4.71
CA GLN A 98 -11.29 9.76 4.22
C GLN A 98 -10.14 9.83 5.22
N ASN A 99 -10.43 9.91 6.52
CA ASN A 99 -9.40 9.86 7.55
C ASN A 99 -8.63 8.53 7.50
N LEU A 100 -9.34 7.39 7.48
CA LEU A 100 -8.70 6.07 7.31
C LEU A 100 -7.90 5.97 6.01
N ASP A 101 -8.46 6.42 4.89
CA ASP A 101 -7.76 6.42 3.60
C ASP A 101 -6.43 7.21 3.65
N SER A 102 -6.44 8.39 4.28
CA SER A 102 -5.23 9.21 4.40
C SER A 102 -4.11 8.53 5.20
N ILE A 103 -4.47 7.65 6.13
CA ILE A 103 -3.56 6.94 7.03
C ILE A 103 -3.05 5.63 6.43
N ILE A 104 -3.87 4.97 5.60
CA ILE A 104 -3.63 3.60 5.15
C ILE A 104 -3.05 3.53 3.74
N ASN A 105 -3.48 4.41 2.83
CA ASN A 105 -3.05 4.36 1.43
C ASN A 105 -1.53 4.50 1.21
N PRO A 106 -0.76 5.23 2.05
CA PRO A 106 0.70 5.32 1.89
C PRO A 106 1.49 4.03 2.22
N ARG A 107 0.84 2.94 2.64
CA ARG A 107 1.53 1.73 3.14
C ARG A 107 2.14 0.84 2.07
N LEU A 108 1.83 1.07 0.80
CA LEU A 108 2.51 0.44 -0.32
C LEU A 108 3.41 1.47 -1.00
N LEU A 109 4.72 1.25 -0.92
CA LEU A 109 5.73 2.06 -1.58
C LEU A 109 6.42 1.21 -2.65
N ILE A 110 6.28 1.61 -3.91
CA ILE A 110 7.02 1.00 -5.02
C ILE A 110 8.32 1.79 -5.17
N ILE A 111 9.43 1.21 -4.74
CA ILE A 111 10.74 1.86 -4.69
C ILE A 111 11.60 1.23 -5.79
N SER A 112 12.00 2.08 -6.73
CA SER A 112 12.78 1.78 -7.93
C SER A 112 12.01 1.15 -9.10
N LEU A 113 11.54 2.01 -10.00
CA LEU A 113 11.70 1.78 -11.43
C LEU A 113 13.12 2.26 -11.76
N GLU A 114 14.02 1.40 -12.24
CA GLU A 114 15.35 1.86 -12.68
C GLU A 114 15.22 3.01 -13.70
N GLN A 115 16.13 3.99 -13.66
CA GLN A 115 16.06 5.19 -14.51
C GLN A 115 16.03 4.90 -16.02
N GLU A 116 16.51 3.72 -16.41
CA GLU A 116 16.49 3.17 -17.78
C GLU A 116 15.06 3.05 -18.36
N TYR A 117 14.04 3.10 -17.50
CA TYR A 117 12.63 2.93 -17.87
C TYR A 117 11.89 4.23 -18.19
N PHE A 118 12.52 5.40 -17.98
CA PHE A 118 11.99 6.67 -18.49
C PHE A 118 12.53 6.89 -19.91
N LEU A 119 11.78 6.47 -20.92
CA LEU A 119 12.05 6.93 -22.28
C LEU A 119 11.95 8.47 -22.27
N PRO A 120 12.96 9.20 -22.76
CA PRO A 120 12.82 10.64 -22.93
C PRO A 120 11.58 10.89 -23.80
N PRO A 121 10.77 11.92 -23.49
CA PRO A 121 9.58 12.21 -24.27
C PRO A 121 9.95 12.26 -25.75
N THR A 122 9.14 11.64 -26.59
CA THR A 122 9.37 11.64 -28.04
C THR A 122 9.52 13.08 -28.51
N PRO A 123 10.53 13.40 -29.35
CA PRO A 123 10.68 14.74 -29.89
C PRO A 123 9.34 15.17 -30.54
N PRO A 124 8.97 16.46 -30.42
CA PRO A 124 7.74 16.95 -31.04
C PRO A 124 7.74 16.62 -32.55
N PRO A 125 6.57 16.36 -33.15
CA PRO A 125 6.48 16.10 -34.58
C PRO A 125 7.17 17.22 -35.35
N ASN A 126 7.99 16.88 -36.35
CA ASN A 126 8.48 17.88 -37.29
C ASN A 126 7.25 18.58 -37.89
N PHE A 127 7.16 19.90 -37.71
CA PHE A 127 6.15 20.70 -38.39
C PHE A 127 6.27 20.43 -39.89
N ILE A 128 5.28 19.74 -40.45
CA ILE A 128 5.12 19.67 -41.90
C ILE A 128 4.68 21.07 -42.28
N GLU A 129 5.59 21.87 -42.84
CA GLU A 129 5.21 23.08 -43.57
C GLU A 129 4.29 22.61 -44.71
N PHE A 130 3.00 22.85 -44.56
CA PHE A 130 2.10 22.77 -45.69
C PHE A 130 2.53 23.87 -46.64
N GLU A 131 3.23 23.51 -47.72
CA GLU A 131 3.38 24.38 -48.88
C GLU A 131 1.98 24.70 -49.39
N ILE A 132 1.52 25.92 -49.07
CA ILE A 132 0.33 26.49 -49.65
C ILE A 132 0.71 26.91 -51.07
N ASN A 133 0.29 26.13 -52.06
CA ASN A 133 0.22 26.57 -53.46
C ASN A 133 -0.92 27.58 -53.66
#